data_AF-A0AAD8XX93-F1
#
_entry.id   AF-A0AAD8XX93-F1
#
_cell.length_a   1.000
_cell.length_b   1.000
_cell.length_c   1.000
_cell.angle_alpha   90.00
_cell.angle_beta   90.00
_cell.angle_gamma   90.00
#
_symmetry.space_group_name_H-M   'P 1'
#
loop_
_entity.id
_entity.type
_entity.pdbx_description
1 polymer ?
#
loop_
_entity_poly.entity_id
_entity_poly.type
_entity_poly.pdbx_seq_one_letter_code
_entity_poly.pdbx_strand_id
1 'polypeptide(L)'
;MLWTRCILFLSIFSFSAAARFGSSGRLFAAVTPRRAPVTATALAKSRSTDDILKLRGGAGPLDPSIVVKTASVIAGIQGLVLQFAPVDTSISYGLDEEGSRKPMNALAAAYYGTAIVTWAATAAYLCFVDNATAKGAFTLILCIWMYENLRNMLGKTTEKAGGSSDGVKTFLLIELLSLYGMTQTYSDTVLKILGVFFSLSGLHYILDPAGASKFYNKLEECDDIGKSQMQGIGYGILAQSLVFVAMSFLDYDGLRAVGLGSVSWFILHVYGIVSGKYDKLGILRNPMLFWLAFHAAVIYTTLF
;
A
#
# COMPACT_ATOMS: atom_id res chain seq x y z
N MET A 1 10.55 -22.88 -14.90
CA MET A 1 9.67 -23.36 -13.81
C MET A 1 9.10 -22.25 -12.91
N LEU A 2 9.75 -21.08 -12.74
CA LEU A 2 9.21 -19.96 -11.94
C LEU A 2 7.97 -19.29 -12.57
N TRP A 3 7.96 -19.11 -13.89
CA TRP A 3 6.88 -18.45 -14.65
C TRP A 3 5.52 -19.15 -14.55
N THR A 4 5.50 -20.48 -14.59
CA THR A 4 4.28 -21.28 -14.49
C THR A 4 3.64 -21.19 -13.11
N ARG A 5 4.46 -20.99 -12.05
CA ARG A 5 3.97 -20.82 -10.67
C ARG A 5 3.38 -19.44 -10.42
N CYS A 6 3.95 -18.38 -11.00
CA CYS A 6 3.38 -17.02 -10.92
C CYS A 6 2.03 -16.90 -11.66
N ILE A 7 1.89 -17.53 -12.83
CA ILE A 7 0.65 -17.55 -13.59
C ILE A 7 -0.43 -18.38 -12.87
N LEU A 8 -0.08 -19.49 -12.25
CA LEU A 8 -1.04 -20.28 -11.45
C LEU A 8 -1.53 -19.50 -10.23
N PHE A 9 -0.64 -18.75 -9.56
CA PHE A 9 -1.00 -17.92 -8.40
C PHE A 9 -1.96 -16.79 -8.79
N LEU A 10 -1.69 -16.07 -9.90
CA LEU A 10 -2.58 -15.02 -10.42
C LEU A 10 -3.93 -15.56 -10.90
N SER A 11 -3.95 -16.76 -11.49
CA SER A 11 -5.17 -17.45 -11.96
C SER A 11 -6.09 -17.86 -10.79
N ILE A 12 -5.51 -18.39 -9.69
CA ILE A 12 -6.27 -18.83 -8.50
C ILE A 12 -6.90 -17.63 -7.77
N PHE A 13 -6.20 -16.49 -7.72
CA PHE A 13 -6.74 -15.25 -7.15
C PHE A 13 -7.86 -14.63 -8.01
N SER A 14 -7.72 -14.68 -9.34
CA SER A 14 -8.72 -14.12 -10.27
C SER A 14 -10.04 -14.92 -10.26
N PHE A 15 -9.99 -16.24 -10.12
CA PHE A 15 -11.19 -17.08 -10.09
C PHE A 15 -11.90 -17.11 -8.72
N SER A 16 -11.16 -16.95 -7.63
CA SER A 16 -11.75 -16.99 -6.27
C SER A 16 -12.39 -15.67 -5.85
N ALA A 17 -11.92 -14.55 -6.40
CA ALA A 17 -12.49 -13.23 -6.16
C ALA A 17 -13.91 -13.11 -6.75
N ALA A 18 -14.12 -13.52 -8.01
CA ALA A 18 -15.42 -13.36 -8.69
C ALA A 18 -16.57 -14.18 -8.06
N ALA A 19 -16.28 -15.29 -7.38
CA ALA A 19 -17.31 -16.23 -6.90
C ALA A 19 -17.83 -15.99 -5.48
N ARG A 20 -17.28 -15.03 -4.70
CA ARG A 20 -17.64 -14.86 -3.26
C ARG A 20 -18.11 -13.47 -2.83
N PHE A 21 -18.22 -12.49 -3.72
CA PHE A 21 -18.60 -11.10 -3.34
C PHE A 21 -20.07 -10.88 -2.91
N GLY A 22 -20.93 -11.91 -2.95
CA GLY A 22 -22.33 -11.78 -2.53
C GLY A 22 -22.61 -11.94 -1.03
N SER A 23 -21.66 -12.39 -0.20
CA SER A 23 -21.97 -12.80 1.20
C SER A 23 -21.15 -12.14 2.32
N SER A 24 -20.03 -11.48 2.02
CA SER A 24 -19.16 -10.87 3.04
C SER A 24 -19.70 -9.57 3.63
N GLY A 25 -20.63 -8.89 2.94
CA GLY A 25 -21.23 -7.63 3.40
C GLY A 25 -22.18 -7.78 4.60
N ARG A 26 -22.58 -9.01 4.97
CA ARG A 26 -23.49 -9.26 6.09
C ARG A 26 -22.81 -9.57 7.42
N LEU A 27 -21.50 -9.82 7.44
CA LEU A 27 -20.77 -10.14 8.67
C LEU A 27 -20.38 -8.91 9.51
N PHE A 28 -20.50 -7.70 8.97
CA PHE A 28 -20.20 -6.45 9.68
C PHE A 28 -21.42 -5.75 10.30
N ALA A 29 -22.63 -6.30 10.11
CA ALA A 29 -23.88 -5.67 10.59
C ALA A 29 -24.37 -6.21 11.96
N ALA A 30 -23.67 -7.16 12.59
CA ALA A 30 -24.14 -7.82 13.81
C ALA A 30 -23.27 -7.54 15.05
N VAL A 31 -22.87 -6.29 15.26
CA VAL A 31 -22.39 -5.84 16.58
C VAL A 31 -23.10 -4.54 16.93
N THR A 32 -24.35 -4.66 17.39
CA THR A 32 -25.08 -3.55 18.01
C THR A 32 -24.59 -3.39 19.46
N PRO A 33 -24.20 -2.18 19.90
CA PRO A 33 -23.93 -1.94 21.31
C PRO A 33 -25.27 -1.84 22.05
N ARG A 34 -25.55 -2.83 22.90
CA ARG A 34 -26.65 -2.77 23.88
C ARG A 34 -26.32 -1.65 24.88
N ARG A 35 -27.17 -0.62 24.94
CA ARG A 35 -27.13 0.43 25.98
C ARG A 35 -27.28 -0.20 27.36
N ALA A 36 -26.42 0.18 28.30
CA ALA A 36 -26.71 0.15 29.73
C ALA A 36 -26.32 1.53 30.33
N PRO A 37 -27.10 2.08 31.27
CA PRO A 37 -26.99 3.49 31.65
C PRO A 37 -26.19 3.71 32.96
N VAL A 38 -25.72 4.96 33.15
CA VAL A 38 -25.30 5.64 34.40
C VAL A 38 -24.03 5.03 35.08
N THR A 39 -23.02 5.74 35.57
CA THR A 39 -23.00 6.96 36.39
C THR A 39 -21.56 7.48 36.41
N ALA A 40 -21.36 8.78 36.20
CA ALA A 40 -20.10 9.43 36.52
C ALA A 40 -20.00 9.58 38.04
N THR A 41 -19.04 8.91 38.67
CA THR A 41 -18.37 9.38 39.89
C THR A 41 -17.18 8.49 40.22
N ALA A 42 -16.17 9.12 40.83
CA ALA A 42 -14.98 8.56 41.48
C ALA A 42 -13.76 8.30 40.59
N LEU A 43 -12.84 9.27 40.64
CA LEU A 43 -11.39 9.13 40.59
C LEU A 43 -10.91 7.70 40.95
N ALA A 44 -10.71 6.87 39.93
CA ALA A 44 -9.98 5.63 40.07
C ALA A 44 -8.56 5.86 39.54
N LYS A 45 -7.59 5.84 40.48
CA LYS A 45 -6.15 5.75 40.21
C LYS A 45 -5.88 4.95 38.95
N SER A 46 -5.00 5.47 38.09
CA SER A 46 -4.49 4.80 36.89
C SER A 46 -3.96 3.41 37.27
N ARG A 47 -4.81 2.39 37.17
CA ARG A 47 -4.35 1.01 37.02
C ARG A 47 -3.65 0.97 35.66
N SER A 48 -2.44 0.44 35.65
CA SER A 48 -1.60 0.44 34.47
C SER A 48 -2.37 -0.15 33.29
N THR A 49 -2.16 0.42 32.11
CA THR A 49 -2.76 -0.04 30.85
C THR A 49 -2.60 -1.56 30.66
N ASP A 50 -1.55 -2.15 31.24
CA ASP A 50 -1.28 -3.60 31.30
C ASP A 50 -2.40 -4.42 31.94
N ASP A 51 -3.02 -3.94 33.02
CA ASP A 51 -4.08 -4.69 33.72
C ASP A 51 -5.38 -4.72 32.89
N ILE A 52 -5.64 -3.67 32.11
CA ILE A 52 -6.78 -3.60 31.20
C ILE A 52 -6.56 -4.51 29.97
N LEU A 53 -5.32 -4.61 29.49
CA LEU A 53 -4.94 -5.51 28.38
C LEU A 53 -5.03 -6.99 28.80
N LYS A 54 -4.64 -7.32 30.05
CA LYS A 54 -4.76 -8.68 30.59
C LYS A 54 -6.22 -9.13 30.75
N LEU A 55 -7.12 -8.23 31.14
CA LEU A 55 -8.55 -8.53 31.36
C LEU A 55 -9.33 -8.90 30.09
N ARG A 56 -8.83 -8.61 28.89
CA ARG A 56 -9.45 -9.01 27.60
C ARG A 56 -8.89 -10.33 27.05
N GLY A 57 -8.25 -11.15 27.88
CA GLY A 57 -7.54 -12.34 27.42
C GLY A 57 -6.37 -11.93 26.55
N GLY A 58 -5.54 -11.02 27.11
CA GLY A 58 -4.47 -10.32 26.43
C GLY A 58 -3.84 -11.21 25.37
N ALA A 59 -3.96 -10.78 24.11
CA ALA A 59 -3.31 -11.46 23.01
C ALA A 59 -1.87 -11.68 23.47
N GLY A 60 -1.48 -12.94 23.72
CA GLY A 60 -0.09 -13.28 23.93
C GLY A 60 0.74 -12.66 22.79
N PRO A 61 2.07 -12.52 22.95
CA PRO A 61 2.91 -11.86 21.95
C PRO A 61 2.48 -12.30 20.56
N LEU A 62 1.90 -11.37 19.80
CA LEU A 62 1.30 -11.67 18.51
C LEU A 62 2.45 -12.13 17.61
N ASP A 63 2.34 -13.34 17.07
CA ASP A 63 3.36 -13.85 16.15
C ASP A 63 3.53 -12.86 14.99
N PRO A 64 4.72 -12.24 14.85
CA PRO A 64 4.96 -11.23 13.82
C PRO A 64 4.73 -11.79 12.42
N SER A 65 5.01 -13.08 12.20
CA SER A 65 4.75 -13.74 10.93
C SER A 65 3.26 -13.81 10.62
N ILE A 66 2.43 -14.15 11.61
CA ILE A 66 0.97 -14.20 11.42
C ILE A 66 0.43 -12.80 11.13
N VAL A 67 0.87 -11.79 11.88
CA VAL A 67 0.43 -10.40 11.70
C VAL A 67 0.81 -9.89 10.31
N VAL A 68 2.06 -10.07 9.87
CA VAL A 68 2.50 -9.63 8.54
C VAL A 68 1.79 -10.40 7.44
N LYS A 69 1.57 -11.72 7.59
CA LYS A 69 0.83 -12.53 6.61
C LYS A 69 -0.61 -12.03 6.47
N THR A 70 -1.33 -11.86 7.57
CA THR A 70 -2.68 -11.30 7.56
C THR A 70 -2.69 -9.89 6.96
N ALA A 71 -1.71 -9.06 7.32
CA ALA A 71 -1.59 -7.72 6.79
C ALA A 71 -1.37 -7.72 5.27
N SER A 72 -0.48 -8.58 4.77
CA SER A 72 -0.22 -8.69 3.33
C SER A 72 -1.47 -9.09 2.55
N VAL A 73 -2.31 -9.97 3.08
CA VAL A 73 -3.56 -10.39 2.43
C VAL A 73 -4.58 -9.25 2.41
N ILE A 74 -4.81 -8.58 3.55
CA ILE A 74 -5.78 -7.49 3.66
C ILE A 74 -5.37 -6.31 2.76
N ALA A 75 -4.11 -5.90 2.84
CA ALA A 75 -3.57 -4.84 2.00
C ALA A 75 -3.60 -5.23 0.52
N GLY A 76 -3.24 -6.48 0.18
CA GLY A 76 -3.30 -6.98 -1.19
C GLY A 76 -4.69 -6.91 -1.79
N ILE A 77 -5.72 -7.34 -1.05
CA ILE A 77 -7.12 -7.24 -1.49
C ILE A 77 -7.52 -5.78 -1.67
N GLN A 78 -7.24 -4.91 -0.69
CA GLN A 78 -7.56 -3.49 -0.80
C GLN A 78 -6.86 -2.83 -2.00
N GLY A 79 -5.58 -3.12 -2.19
CA GLY A 79 -4.78 -2.60 -3.29
C GLY A 79 -5.34 -3.01 -4.65
N LEU A 80 -5.72 -4.29 -4.80
CA LEU A 80 -6.35 -4.80 -6.02
C LEU A 80 -7.70 -4.09 -6.28
N VAL A 81 -8.54 -3.95 -5.25
CA VAL A 81 -9.83 -3.25 -5.37
C VAL A 81 -9.61 -1.80 -5.80
N LEU A 82 -8.65 -1.10 -5.21
CA LEU A 82 -8.29 0.28 -5.60
C LEU A 82 -7.66 0.35 -7.00
N GLN A 83 -6.88 -0.65 -7.42
CA GLN A 83 -6.21 -0.71 -8.73
C GLN A 83 -7.19 -0.97 -9.89
N PHE A 84 -8.22 -1.80 -9.65
CA PHE A 84 -9.19 -2.23 -10.67
C PHE A 84 -10.53 -1.49 -10.60
N ALA A 85 -10.90 -0.95 -9.44
CA ALA A 85 -12.10 -0.12 -9.25
C ALA A 85 -11.74 1.19 -8.49
N PRO A 86 -10.86 2.04 -9.05
CA PRO A 86 -10.33 3.22 -8.35
C PRO A 86 -11.39 4.24 -7.93
N VAL A 87 -12.41 4.43 -8.78
CA VAL A 87 -13.50 5.39 -8.54
C VAL A 87 -14.39 4.91 -7.39
N ASP A 88 -14.93 3.70 -7.51
CA ASP A 88 -15.84 3.12 -6.50
C ASP A 88 -15.14 3.01 -5.13
N THR A 89 -13.87 2.64 -5.15
CA THR A 89 -13.06 2.60 -3.92
C THR A 89 -12.94 4.00 -3.33
N SER A 90 -12.55 5.01 -4.11
CA SER A 90 -12.41 6.39 -3.61
C SER A 90 -13.71 6.90 -2.97
N ILE A 91 -14.86 6.64 -3.60
CA ILE A 91 -16.19 7.00 -3.09
C ILE A 91 -16.49 6.27 -1.78
N SER A 92 -16.16 4.97 -1.67
CA SER A 92 -16.36 4.21 -0.42
C SER A 92 -15.55 4.76 0.77
N TYR A 93 -14.47 5.48 0.47
CA TYR A 93 -13.65 6.18 1.46
C TYR A 93 -14.08 7.64 1.69
N GLY A 94 -15.19 8.09 1.09
CA GLY A 94 -15.79 9.42 1.31
C GLY A 94 -15.31 10.51 0.35
N LEU A 95 -14.44 10.18 -0.61
CA LEU A 95 -14.07 11.16 -1.62
C LEU A 95 -15.28 11.50 -2.51
N ASP A 96 -15.35 12.77 -2.89
CA ASP A 96 -16.37 13.27 -3.83
C ASP A 96 -16.39 12.45 -5.12
N GLU A 97 -17.60 12.13 -5.60
CA GLU A 97 -17.81 11.30 -6.78
C GLU A 97 -17.35 12.00 -8.06
N GLU A 98 -17.65 13.29 -8.22
CA GLU A 98 -17.30 14.05 -9.41
C GLU A 98 -15.77 14.14 -9.57
N GLY A 99 -15.09 14.51 -8.49
CA GLY A 99 -13.64 14.56 -8.39
C GLY A 99 -12.99 13.19 -8.57
N SER A 100 -13.56 12.13 -8.00
CA SER A 100 -13.04 10.75 -8.15
C SER A 100 -13.14 10.23 -9.58
N ARG A 101 -14.15 10.66 -10.34
CA ARG A 101 -14.34 10.29 -11.76
C ARG A 101 -13.41 11.05 -12.71
N LYS A 102 -12.74 12.11 -12.26
CA LYS A 102 -11.76 12.82 -13.10
C LYS A 102 -10.68 11.84 -13.56
N PRO A 103 -10.36 11.77 -14.87
CA PRO A 103 -9.44 10.77 -15.40
C PRO A 103 -8.07 10.71 -14.71
N MET A 104 -7.49 11.88 -14.37
CA MET A 104 -6.20 11.92 -13.68
C MET A 104 -6.28 11.41 -12.24
N ASN A 105 -7.38 11.68 -11.52
CA ASN A 105 -7.59 11.20 -10.16
C ASN A 105 -7.83 9.69 -10.14
N ALA A 106 -8.60 9.17 -11.09
CA ALA A 106 -8.80 7.74 -11.26
C ALA A 106 -7.49 7.01 -11.61
N LEU A 107 -6.64 7.60 -12.46
CA LEU A 107 -5.31 7.08 -12.77
C LEU A 107 -4.40 7.08 -11.54
N ALA A 108 -4.35 8.20 -10.81
CA ALA A 108 -3.55 8.32 -9.58
C ALA A 108 -4.01 7.33 -8.51
N ALA A 109 -5.32 7.16 -8.34
CA ALA A 109 -5.89 6.15 -7.45
C ALA A 109 -5.52 4.73 -7.88
N ALA A 110 -5.55 4.41 -9.18
CA ALA A 110 -5.14 3.10 -9.67
C ALA A 110 -3.66 2.81 -9.36
N TYR A 111 -2.77 3.77 -9.59
CA TYR A 111 -1.36 3.66 -9.22
C TYR A 111 -1.13 3.60 -7.71
N TYR A 112 -1.95 4.29 -6.92
CA TYR A 112 -1.92 4.14 -5.47
C TYR A 112 -2.30 2.71 -5.07
N GLY A 113 -3.34 2.15 -5.70
CA GLY A 113 -3.69 0.73 -5.58
C GLY A 113 -2.53 -0.20 -5.91
N THR A 114 -1.86 0.02 -7.05
CA THR A 114 -0.66 -0.74 -7.44
C THR A 114 0.43 -0.65 -6.37
N ALA A 115 0.69 0.52 -5.80
CA ALA A 115 1.69 0.68 -4.74
C ALA A 115 1.35 -0.07 -3.44
N ILE A 116 0.06 -0.20 -3.11
CA ILE A 116 -0.40 -1.06 -2.02
C ILE A 116 -0.19 -2.54 -2.38
N VAL A 117 -0.56 -2.95 -3.60
CA VAL A 117 -0.40 -4.34 -4.08
C VAL A 117 1.06 -4.76 -4.06
N THR A 118 1.99 -3.90 -4.48
CA THR A 118 3.41 -4.26 -4.51
C THR A 118 4.02 -4.33 -3.12
N TRP A 119 3.61 -3.47 -2.18
CA TRP A 119 3.98 -3.63 -0.77
C TRP A 119 3.45 -4.96 -0.20
N ALA A 120 2.17 -5.26 -0.45
CA ALA A 120 1.53 -6.48 0.00
C ALA A 120 2.18 -7.75 -0.60
N ALA A 121 2.46 -7.75 -1.89
CA ALA A 121 3.14 -8.84 -2.59
C ALA A 121 4.55 -9.08 -2.06
N THR A 122 5.26 -8.00 -1.72
CA THR A 122 6.59 -8.05 -1.08
C THR A 122 6.50 -8.69 0.30
N ALA A 123 5.59 -8.20 1.14
CA ALA A 123 5.37 -8.76 2.47
C ALA A 123 4.97 -10.24 2.40
N ALA A 124 4.07 -10.59 1.48
CA ALA A 124 3.65 -11.96 1.27
C ALA A 124 4.84 -12.84 0.81
N TYR A 125 5.61 -12.39 -0.19
CA TYR A 125 6.77 -13.15 -0.68
C TYR A 125 7.77 -13.42 0.44
N LEU A 126 8.12 -12.39 1.22
CA LEU A 126 9.08 -12.51 2.33
C LEU A 126 8.57 -13.39 3.48
N CYS A 127 7.26 -13.59 3.63
CA CYS A 127 6.67 -14.34 4.73
C CYS A 127 6.17 -15.74 4.37
N PHE A 128 5.79 -15.98 3.11
CA PHE A 128 5.21 -17.26 2.65
C PHE A 128 6.19 -18.10 1.83
N VAL A 129 7.28 -17.53 1.32
CA VAL A 129 8.26 -18.25 0.51
C VAL A 129 9.48 -18.60 1.34
N ASP A 130 9.78 -19.90 1.43
CA ASP A 130 11.00 -20.37 2.06
C ASP A 130 12.24 -19.84 1.32
N ASN A 131 13.25 -19.38 2.07
CA ASN A 131 14.46 -18.76 1.53
C ASN A 131 14.18 -17.56 0.61
N ALA A 132 13.14 -16.77 0.93
CA ALA A 132 12.86 -15.52 0.24
C ALA A 132 14.07 -14.58 0.27
N THR A 133 14.38 -13.95 -0.87
CA THR A 133 15.49 -13.00 -1.01
C THR A 133 14.96 -11.61 -1.36
N ALA A 134 15.70 -10.56 -0.97
CA ALA A 134 15.38 -9.19 -1.36
C ALA A 134 15.29 -9.04 -2.89
N LYS A 135 16.19 -9.69 -3.62
CA LYS A 135 16.21 -9.77 -5.08
C LYS A 135 14.95 -10.40 -5.67
N GLY A 136 14.48 -11.51 -5.09
CA GLY A 136 13.24 -12.17 -5.51
C GLY A 136 12.02 -11.30 -5.27
N ALA A 137 11.96 -10.63 -4.12
CA ALA A 137 10.89 -9.68 -3.79
C ALA A 137 10.90 -8.48 -4.74
N PHE A 138 12.07 -7.91 -5.02
CA PHE A 138 12.23 -6.78 -5.94
C PHE A 138 11.82 -7.14 -7.36
N THR A 139 12.20 -8.33 -7.83
CA THR A 139 11.79 -8.86 -9.14
C THR A 139 10.27 -8.96 -9.25
N LEU A 140 9.59 -9.42 -8.19
CA LEU A 140 8.13 -9.50 -8.15
C LEU A 140 7.48 -8.12 -8.27
N ILE A 141 8.00 -7.11 -7.56
CA ILE A 141 7.52 -5.73 -7.66
C ILE A 141 7.65 -5.21 -9.09
N LEU A 142 8.81 -5.38 -9.72
CA LEU A 142 9.05 -4.93 -11.09
C LEU A 142 8.05 -5.56 -12.07
N CYS A 143 7.74 -6.84 -11.91
CA CYS A 143 6.73 -7.51 -12.75
C CYS A 143 5.33 -6.90 -12.58
N ILE A 144 4.94 -6.51 -11.36
CA ILE A 144 3.62 -5.90 -11.09
C ILE A 144 3.54 -4.50 -11.70
N TRP A 145 4.58 -3.67 -11.51
CA TRP A 145 4.62 -2.34 -12.12
C TRP A 145 4.71 -2.39 -13.65
N MET A 146 5.46 -3.33 -14.21
CA MET A 146 5.48 -3.56 -15.65
C MET A 146 4.10 -3.95 -16.18
N TYR A 147 3.39 -4.86 -15.50
CA TYR A 147 2.03 -5.22 -15.86
C TYR A 147 1.12 -3.98 -15.86
N GLU A 148 1.21 -3.15 -14.83
CA GLU A 148 0.41 -1.93 -14.71
C GLU A 148 0.75 -0.91 -15.81
N ASN A 149 2.03 -0.69 -16.09
CA ASN A 149 2.48 0.21 -17.15
C ASN A 149 2.08 -0.29 -18.55
N LEU A 150 2.19 -1.60 -18.80
CA LEU A 150 1.68 -2.21 -20.04
C LEU A 150 0.16 -2.09 -20.15
N ARG A 151 -0.59 -2.33 -19.07
CA ARG A 151 -2.04 -2.14 -19.01
C ARG A 151 -2.40 -0.70 -19.36
N ASN A 152 -1.66 0.27 -18.81
CA ASN A 152 -1.85 1.69 -19.09
C ASN A 152 -1.57 2.01 -20.56
N MET A 153 -0.43 1.57 -21.12
CA MET A 153 -0.08 1.80 -22.52
C MET A 153 -1.09 1.17 -23.50
N LEU A 154 -1.50 -0.08 -23.27
CA LEU A 154 -2.47 -0.77 -24.12
C LEU A 154 -3.86 -0.15 -24.00
N GLY A 155 -4.25 0.27 -22.79
CA GLY A 155 -5.52 0.94 -22.52
C GLY A 155 -5.57 2.41 -22.94
N LYS A 156 -4.42 2.99 -23.30
CA LYS A 156 -4.20 4.44 -23.48
C LYS A 156 -4.69 5.25 -22.29
N THR A 157 -4.52 4.72 -21.07
CA THR A 157 -5.15 5.29 -19.86
C THR A 157 -4.55 6.67 -19.54
N THR A 158 -3.23 6.81 -19.66
CA THR A 158 -2.53 8.09 -19.47
C THR A 158 -2.98 9.12 -20.50
N GLU A 159 -3.08 8.73 -21.77
CA GLU A 159 -3.48 9.62 -22.85
C GLU A 159 -4.96 10.02 -22.73
N LYS A 160 -5.84 9.09 -22.34
CA LYS A 160 -7.25 9.41 -22.01
C LYS A 160 -7.35 10.32 -20.80
N ALA A 161 -6.42 10.17 -19.86
CA ALA A 161 -6.25 11.10 -18.76
C ALA A 161 -5.56 12.39 -19.17
N GLY A 162 -5.30 12.62 -20.47
CA GLY A 162 -4.72 13.82 -21.09
C GLY A 162 -3.21 13.99 -20.92
N GLY A 163 -2.50 12.96 -20.48
CA GLY A 163 -1.05 12.98 -20.28
C GLY A 163 -0.26 12.39 -21.44
N SER A 164 1.07 12.52 -21.39
CA SER A 164 1.96 11.83 -22.35
C SER A 164 2.26 10.40 -21.90
N SER A 165 2.21 9.46 -22.85
CA SER A 165 2.67 8.08 -22.65
C SER A 165 4.18 7.95 -22.45
N ASP A 166 4.97 9.01 -22.68
CA ASP A 166 6.43 8.93 -22.64
C ASP A 166 6.95 8.62 -21.24
N GLY A 167 6.34 9.18 -20.20
CA GLY A 167 6.67 8.83 -18.81
C GLY A 167 6.47 7.33 -18.54
N VAL A 168 5.36 6.75 -19.02
CA VAL A 168 5.07 5.31 -18.89
C VAL A 168 6.09 4.46 -19.64
N LYS A 169 6.47 4.86 -20.87
CA LYS A 169 7.52 4.17 -21.65
C LYS A 169 8.87 4.23 -20.95
N THR A 170 9.23 5.37 -20.36
CA THR A 170 10.47 5.52 -19.60
C THR A 170 10.48 4.61 -18.38
N PHE A 171 9.39 4.54 -17.61
CA PHE A 171 9.29 3.62 -16.48
C PHE A 171 9.38 2.16 -16.92
N LEU A 172 8.69 1.77 -17.99
CA LEU A 172 8.78 0.41 -18.55
C LEU A 172 10.23 0.05 -18.93
N LEU A 173 10.96 0.99 -19.55
CA LEU A 173 12.36 0.78 -19.91
C LEU A 173 13.24 0.60 -18.66
N ILE A 174 13.06 1.46 -17.64
CA ILE A 174 13.77 1.35 -16.37
C ILE A 174 13.49 -0.02 -15.72
N GLU A 175 12.24 -0.47 -15.71
CA GLU A 175 11.84 -1.75 -15.13
C GLU A 175 12.46 -2.94 -15.88
N LEU A 176 12.44 -2.92 -17.22
CA LEU A 176 13.06 -3.95 -18.05
C LEU A 176 14.57 -4.03 -17.84
N LEU A 177 15.26 -2.88 -17.82
CA LEU A 177 16.70 -2.82 -17.54
C LEU A 177 17.01 -3.29 -16.12
N SER A 178 16.15 -2.97 -15.15
CA SER A 178 16.27 -3.41 -13.77
C SER A 178 16.12 -4.92 -13.65
N LEU A 179 15.12 -5.51 -14.30
CA LEU A 179 14.92 -6.97 -14.36
C LEU A 179 16.12 -7.66 -15.00
N TYR A 180 16.62 -7.11 -16.12
CA TYR A 180 17.84 -7.63 -16.73
C TYR A 180 19.02 -7.55 -15.75
N GLY A 181 19.24 -6.40 -15.10
CA GLY A 181 20.27 -6.20 -14.09
C GLY A 181 20.16 -7.18 -12.90
N MET A 182 18.94 -7.55 -12.51
CA MET A 182 18.72 -8.61 -11.51
C MET A 182 19.26 -9.97 -11.96
N THR A 183 19.39 -10.27 -13.25
CA THR A 183 19.97 -11.54 -13.72
C THR A 183 21.50 -11.57 -13.72
N GLN A 184 22.15 -10.43 -13.49
CA GLN A 184 23.59 -10.27 -13.65
C GLN A 184 24.36 -10.48 -12.34
N THR A 185 25.69 -10.62 -12.43
CA THR A 185 26.59 -10.78 -11.28
C THR A 185 26.62 -9.56 -10.36
N TYR A 186 26.26 -8.38 -10.87
CA TYR A 186 26.20 -7.11 -10.14
C TYR A 186 24.80 -6.79 -9.60
N SER A 187 23.90 -7.79 -9.47
CA SER A 187 22.50 -7.57 -9.08
C SER A 187 22.31 -6.86 -7.75
N ASP A 188 23.21 -7.07 -6.79
CA ASP A 188 23.13 -6.44 -5.46
C ASP A 188 23.37 -4.94 -5.55
N THR A 189 24.30 -4.51 -6.42
CA THR A 189 24.54 -3.10 -6.72
C THR A 189 23.31 -2.47 -7.35
N VAL A 190 22.66 -3.16 -8.30
CA VAL A 190 21.42 -2.68 -8.94
C VAL A 190 20.32 -2.50 -7.90
N LEU A 191 20.14 -3.47 -7.00
CA LEU A 191 19.12 -3.42 -5.95
C LEU A 191 19.34 -2.21 -5.03
N LYS A 192 20.58 -1.96 -4.62
CA LYS A 192 20.96 -0.82 -3.77
C LYS A 192 20.68 0.52 -4.45
N ILE A 193 21.13 0.67 -5.71
CA ILE A 193 20.92 1.90 -6.49
C ILE A 193 19.42 2.16 -6.68
N LEU A 194 18.66 1.15 -7.06
CA LEU A 194 17.22 1.30 -7.26
C LEU A 194 16.46 1.54 -5.95
N GLY A 195 16.89 0.92 -4.84
CA GLY A 195 16.34 1.22 -3.51
C GLY A 195 16.49 2.70 -3.14
N VAL A 196 17.65 3.30 -3.41
CA VAL A 196 17.86 4.74 -3.18
C VAL A 196 17.04 5.57 -4.17
N PHE A 197 17.08 5.24 -5.46
CA PHE A 197 16.34 5.95 -6.50
C PHE A 197 14.83 5.98 -6.23
N PHE A 198 14.24 4.85 -5.85
CA PHE A 198 12.83 4.76 -5.49
C PHE A 198 12.52 5.49 -4.18
N SER A 199 13.43 5.48 -3.20
CA SER A 199 13.24 6.27 -1.98
C SER A 199 13.15 7.77 -2.29
N LEU A 200 14.07 8.28 -3.12
CA LEU A 200 14.04 9.68 -3.57
C LEU A 200 12.81 10.00 -4.41
N SER A 201 12.39 9.06 -5.28
CA SER A 201 11.17 9.20 -6.07
C SER A 201 9.93 9.26 -5.17
N GLY A 202 9.81 8.36 -4.19
CA GLY A 202 8.72 8.36 -3.22
C GLY A 202 8.66 9.67 -2.43
N LEU A 203 9.80 10.17 -1.96
CA LEU A 203 9.89 11.47 -1.31
C LEU A 203 9.46 12.63 -2.22
N HIS A 204 9.83 12.60 -3.51
CA HIS A 204 9.38 13.62 -4.46
C HIS A 204 7.85 13.63 -4.60
N TYR A 205 7.19 12.47 -4.72
CA TYR A 205 5.73 12.37 -4.76
C TYR A 205 5.06 12.85 -3.46
N ILE A 206 5.71 12.67 -2.31
CA ILE A 206 5.18 13.12 -1.00
C ILE A 206 5.29 14.64 -0.86
N LEU A 207 6.46 15.18 -1.18
CA LEU A 207 6.82 16.59 -0.93
C LEU A 207 6.34 17.54 -2.03
N ASP A 208 6.34 17.09 -3.28
CA ASP A 208 5.87 17.84 -4.44
C ASP A 208 4.96 16.97 -5.34
N PRO A 209 3.76 16.59 -4.88
CA PRO A 209 2.83 15.77 -5.66
C PRO A 209 2.42 16.43 -6.99
N ALA A 210 2.42 17.78 -7.04
CA ALA A 210 2.13 18.53 -8.25
C ALA A 210 3.31 18.50 -9.24
N GLY A 211 4.54 18.57 -8.75
CA GLY A 211 5.75 18.33 -9.55
C GLY A 211 5.81 16.90 -10.08
N ALA A 212 5.48 15.91 -9.24
CA ALA A 212 5.42 14.51 -9.63
C ALA A 212 4.38 14.27 -10.74
N SER A 213 3.21 14.93 -10.71
CA SER A 213 2.23 14.80 -11.78
C SER A 213 2.70 15.36 -13.13
N LYS A 214 3.72 16.23 -13.15
CA LYS A 214 4.33 16.75 -14.40
C LYS A 214 5.06 15.68 -15.19
N PHE A 215 5.47 14.57 -14.58
CA PHE A 215 6.00 13.41 -15.34
C PHE A 215 4.99 12.82 -16.32
N TYR A 216 3.70 13.10 -16.10
CA TYR A 216 2.61 12.74 -17.01
C TYR A 216 2.22 13.91 -17.94
N ASN A 217 3.04 14.96 -18.05
CA ASN A 217 2.79 16.20 -18.82
C ASN A 217 1.49 16.93 -18.45
N LYS A 218 1.13 16.94 -17.16
CA LYS A 218 -0.02 17.69 -16.64
C LYS A 218 0.38 18.72 -15.59
N LEU A 219 0.46 19.99 -16.02
CA LEU A 219 0.78 21.14 -15.17
C LEU A 219 -0.43 21.74 -14.45
N GLU A 220 -1.67 21.50 -14.90
CA GLU A 220 -2.82 22.32 -14.50
C GLU A 220 -4.02 21.58 -13.86
N GLU A 221 -4.04 20.24 -13.82
CA GLU A 221 -5.27 19.50 -13.48
C GLU A 221 -5.20 18.57 -12.25
N CYS A 222 -4.07 18.53 -11.53
CA CYS A 222 -4.02 17.75 -10.30
C CYS A 222 -4.71 18.54 -9.19
N ASP A 223 -6.02 18.34 -9.03
CA ASP A 223 -6.78 18.90 -7.91
C ASP A 223 -6.34 18.27 -6.58
N ASP A 224 -6.92 18.71 -5.46
CA ASP A 224 -6.45 18.28 -4.15
C ASP A 224 -6.70 16.77 -3.88
N ILE A 225 -7.69 16.16 -4.56
CA ILE A 225 -7.88 14.71 -4.55
C ILE A 225 -6.73 14.06 -5.30
N GLY A 226 -6.43 14.50 -6.52
CA GLY A 226 -5.31 14.00 -7.31
C GLY A 226 -3.98 14.12 -6.57
N LYS A 227 -3.68 15.27 -5.97
CA LYS A 227 -2.47 15.49 -5.16
C LYS A 227 -2.43 14.52 -3.98
N SER A 228 -3.58 14.28 -3.33
CA SER A 228 -3.66 13.33 -2.23
C SER A 228 -3.35 11.90 -2.67
N GLN A 229 -3.88 11.48 -3.83
CA GLN A 229 -3.59 10.17 -4.42
C GLN A 229 -2.10 10.05 -4.82
N MET A 230 -1.51 11.10 -5.41
CA MET A 230 -0.08 11.14 -5.73
C MET A 230 0.80 11.02 -4.47
N GLN A 231 0.43 11.69 -3.38
CA GLN A 231 1.13 11.48 -2.11
C GLN A 231 0.98 10.02 -1.63
N GLY A 232 -0.20 9.42 -1.76
CA GLY A 232 -0.42 8.00 -1.49
C GLY A 232 0.51 7.07 -2.28
N ILE A 233 0.69 7.33 -3.58
CA ILE A 233 1.69 6.64 -4.41
C ILE A 233 3.09 6.82 -3.81
N GLY A 234 3.47 8.05 -3.46
CA GLY A 234 4.77 8.37 -2.89
C GLY A 234 5.07 7.61 -1.61
N TYR A 235 4.11 7.56 -0.67
CA TYR A 235 4.24 6.76 0.55
C TYR A 235 4.32 5.26 0.25
N GLY A 236 3.65 4.78 -0.79
CA GLY A 236 3.75 3.38 -1.20
C GLY A 236 5.08 3.00 -1.84
N ILE A 237 5.62 3.86 -2.71
CA ILE A 237 6.96 3.71 -3.27
C ILE A 237 7.98 3.73 -2.14
N LEU A 238 7.87 4.68 -1.21
CA LEU A 238 8.76 4.78 -0.05
C LEU A 238 8.62 3.55 0.88
N ALA A 239 7.41 3.03 1.08
CA ALA A 239 7.19 1.81 1.87
C ALA A 239 7.96 0.63 1.28
N GLN A 240 7.93 0.46 -0.04
CA GLN A 240 8.67 -0.61 -0.73
C GLN A 240 10.17 -0.37 -0.69
N SER A 241 10.62 0.85 -0.97
CA SER A 241 12.04 1.17 -1.01
C SER A 241 12.69 1.00 0.36
N LEU A 242 11.98 1.32 1.45
CA LEU A 242 12.43 1.08 2.82
C LEU A 242 12.62 -0.41 3.13
N VAL A 243 11.76 -1.31 2.61
CA VAL A 243 11.98 -2.76 2.74
C VAL A 243 13.33 -3.14 2.11
N PHE A 244 13.61 -2.68 0.90
CA PHE A 244 14.87 -2.99 0.22
C PHE A 244 16.08 -2.36 0.88
N VAL A 245 15.95 -1.12 1.35
CA VAL A 245 17.02 -0.45 2.09
C VAL A 245 17.32 -1.22 3.38
N ALA A 246 16.29 -1.63 4.13
CA ALA A 246 16.46 -2.42 5.34
C ALA A 246 17.18 -3.75 5.08
N MET A 247 16.75 -4.50 4.06
CA MET A 247 17.38 -5.78 3.73
C MET A 247 18.78 -5.65 3.13
N SER A 248 19.07 -4.57 2.39
CA SER A 248 20.32 -4.45 1.61
C SER A 248 21.41 -3.63 2.30
N PHE A 249 21.05 -2.74 3.23
CA PHE A 249 21.98 -1.84 3.93
C PHE A 249 21.97 -2.03 5.44
N LEU A 250 20.88 -2.52 6.03
CA LEU A 250 20.74 -2.68 7.49
C LEU A 250 20.75 -4.14 7.93
N ASP A 251 20.87 -5.09 6.99
CA ASP A 251 20.84 -6.53 7.21
C ASP A 251 19.61 -7.00 8.01
N TYR A 252 18.47 -6.33 7.83
CA TYR A 252 17.22 -6.74 8.44
C TYR A 252 16.69 -8.02 7.77
N ASP A 253 16.13 -8.92 8.58
CA ASP A 253 15.30 -10.01 8.05
C ASP A 253 14.04 -9.46 7.36
N GLY A 254 13.35 -10.33 6.62
CA GLY A 254 12.17 -9.94 5.85
C GLY A 254 11.04 -9.37 6.70
N LEU A 255 10.84 -9.84 7.93
CA LEU A 255 9.76 -9.37 8.82
C LEU A 255 10.05 -7.96 9.31
N ARG A 256 11.27 -7.72 9.81
CA ARG A 256 11.72 -6.39 10.24
C ARG A 256 11.72 -5.39 9.09
N ALA A 257 12.13 -5.82 7.90
CA ALA A 257 12.10 -4.96 6.71
C ALA A 257 10.67 -4.54 6.34
N VAL A 258 9.69 -5.46 6.37
CA VAL A 258 8.27 -5.15 6.16
C VAL A 258 7.72 -4.22 7.24
N GLY A 259 8.15 -4.41 8.49
CA GLY A 259 7.92 -3.50 9.61
C GLY A 259 8.34 -2.07 9.30
N LEU A 260 9.58 -1.90 8.84
CA LEU A 260 10.11 -0.59 8.46
C LEU A 260 9.33 0.01 7.28
N GLY A 261 8.97 -0.79 6.27
CA GLY A 261 8.13 -0.33 5.16
C GLY A 261 6.76 0.17 5.63
N SER A 262 6.17 -0.48 6.65
CA SER A 262 4.88 -0.07 7.23
C SER A 262 4.91 1.30 7.90
N VAL A 263 6.09 1.78 8.32
CA VAL A 263 6.25 3.13 8.89
C VAL A 263 5.82 4.19 7.89
N SER A 264 6.13 4.03 6.60
CA SER A 264 5.72 4.97 5.56
C SER A 264 4.20 5.08 5.47
N TRP A 265 3.49 3.94 5.44
CA TRP A 265 2.02 3.92 5.43
C TRP A 265 1.41 4.48 6.72
N PHE A 266 2.01 4.18 7.87
CA PHE A 266 1.59 4.76 9.14
C PHE A 266 1.69 6.30 9.11
N ILE A 267 2.81 6.85 8.62
CA ILE A 267 3.00 8.30 8.50
C ILE A 267 1.98 8.92 7.56
N LEU A 268 1.63 8.29 6.43
CA LEU A 268 0.57 8.78 5.53
C LEU A 268 -0.73 9.04 6.30
N HIS A 269 -1.18 8.05 7.09
CA HIS A 269 -2.44 8.15 7.82
C HIS A 269 -2.37 9.11 9.00
N VAL A 270 -1.26 9.12 9.76
CA VAL A 270 -1.03 10.11 10.82
C VAL A 270 -1.08 11.52 10.25
N TYR A 271 -0.32 11.77 9.17
CA TYR A 271 -0.28 13.08 8.54
C TYR A 271 -1.66 13.51 8.04
N GLY A 272 -2.39 12.61 7.35
CA GLY A 272 -3.73 12.91 6.85
C GLY A 272 -4.74 13.29 7.94
N ILE A 273 -4.68 12.61 9.09
CA ILE A 273 -5.53 12.89 10.25
C ILE A 273 -5.10 14.17 10.97
N VAL A 274 -3.81 14.30 11.30
CA VAL A 274 -3.30 15.40 12.14
C VAL A 274 -3.31 16.75 11.40
N SER A 275 -3.06 16.76 10.09
CA SER A 275 -3.10 17.99 9.29
C SER A 275 -4.53 18.46 8.97
N GLY A 276 -5.56 17.69 9.31
CA GLY A 276 -6.95 17.93 8.89
C GLY A 276 -7.18 17.74 7.38
N LYS A 277 -6.21 17.18 6.65
CA LYS A 277 -6.32 16.95 5.20
C LYS A 277 -7.48 16.02 4.86
N TYR A 278 -7.69 14.95 5.64
CA TYR A 278 -8.80 14.02 5.40
C TYR A 278 -10.17 14.71 5.53
N ASP A 279 -10.35 15.53 6.56
CA ASP A 279 -11.60 16.28 6.76
C ASP A 279 -11.84 17.27 5.61
N LYS A 280 -10.81 17.97 5.14
CA LYS A 280 -10.89 18.90 4.01
C LYS A 280 -11.30 18.22 2.69
N LEU A 281 -10.90 16.96 2.50
CA LEU A 281 -11.19 16.19 1.30
C LEU A 281 -12.46 15.33 1.42
N GLY A 282 -13.16 15.37 2.55
CA GLY A 282 -14.33 14.52 2.80
C GLY A 282 -14.01 13.05 3.10
N ILE A 283 -12.72 12.70 3.27
CA ILE A 283 -12.31 11.32 3.53
C ILE A 283 -12.84 10.85 4.88
N LEU A 284 -13.51 9.70 4.90
CA LEU A 284 -14.07 9.10 6.09
C LEU A 284 -12.96 8.73 7.08
N ARG A 285 -13.08 9.24 8.30
CA ARG A 285 -12.10 9.02 9.37
C ARG A 285 -12.02 7.57 9.84
N ASN A 286 -13.14 6.85 9.89
CA ASN A 286 -13.19 5.48 10.42
C ASN A 286 -12.32 4.49 9.61
N PRO A 287 -12.44 4.42 8.27
CA PRO A 287 -11.51 3.62 7.47
C PRO A 287 -10.04 4.01 7.66
N MET A 288 -9.74 5.31 7.81
CA MET A 288 -8.37 5.77 8.02
C MET A 288 -7.80 5.37 9.39
N LEU A 289 -8.62 5.35 10.44
CA LEU A 289 -8.24 4.84 11.76
C LEU A 289 -7.97 3.34 11.74
N PHE A 290 -8.70 2.58 10.92
CA PHE A 290 -8.41 1.16 10.70
C PHE A 290 -7.01 0.99 10.12
N TRP A 291 -6.68 1.68 9.02
CA TRP A 291 -5.34 1.57 8.40
C TRP A 291 -4.22 2.05 9.33
N LEU A 292 -4.47 3.10 10.10
CA LEU A 292 -3.53 3.58 11.12
C LEU A 292 -3.22 2.49 12.16
N ALA A 293 -4.26 1.89 12.76
CA ALA A 293 -4.11 0.84 13.76
C ALA A 293 -3.48 -0.43 13.16
N PHE A 294 -3.85 -0.76 11.93
CA PHE A 294 -3.32 -1.87 11.17
C PHE A 294 -1.80 -1.75 10.97
N HIS A 295 -1.31 -0.61 10.46
CA HIS A 295 0.13 -0.41 10.28
C HIS A 295 0.87 -0.29 11.62
N ALA A 296 0.25 0.30 12.65
CA ALA A 296 0.82 0.33 13.99
C ALA A 296 1.05 -1.08 14.56
N ALA A 297 0.10 -2.00 14.35
CA ALA A 297 0.23 -3.39 14.79
C ALA A 297 1.36 -4.12 14.05
N VAL A 298 1.51 -3.91 12.73
CA VAL A 298 2.63 -4.47 11.97
C VAL A 298 3.96 -3.93 12.49
N ILE A 299 4.08 -2.60 12.66
CA ILE A 299 5.30 -1.96 13.18
C ILE A 299 5.65 -2.50 14.57
N TYR A 300 4.68 -2.52 15.48
CA TYR A 300 4.90 -2.95 16.85
C TYR A 300 5.40 -4.38 16.92
N THR A 301 4.76 -5.30 16.19
CA THR A 301 5.10 -6.73 16.25
C THR A 301 6.38 -7.09 15.51
N THR A 302 6.83 -6.30 14.54
CA THR A 302 8.01 -6.62 13.73
C THR A 302 9.27 -5.89 14.18
N LEU A 303 9.15 -4.72 14.80
CA LEU A 303 10.30 -3.89 15.18
C LEU A 303 10.60 -3.87 16.69
N PHE A 304 9.66 -4.31 17.54
CA PHE A 304 9.78 -4.28 19.00
C PHE A 304 9.41 -5.64 19.61
#